data_AF-A0A6A4QMV5-F1
#
_entry.id   AF-A0A6A4QMV5-F1
#
_cell.length_a   1.000
_cell.length_b   1.000
_cell.length_c   1.000
_cell.angle_alpha   90.00
_cell.angle_beta   90.00
_cell.angle_gamma   90.00
#
_symmetry.space_group_name_H-M   'P 1'
#
loop_
_entity.id
_entity.type
_entity.pdbx_description
1 polymer ?
#
loop_
_entity_poly.entity_id
_entity_poly.type
_entity_poly.pdbx_seq_one_letter_code
_entity_poly.pdbx_strand_id
1 'polypeptide(L)' 'MQIKDAYILNIFENNSSRLPKWCNDGDAVKLPYCQIKGKYRMELPGYNTMQPYPHMNERCPSLPPNYQRTQNC' A
#
# COMPACT_ATOMS: atom_id res chain seq x y z
N MET A 1 0.74 16.55 7.27
CA MET A 1 -0.39 16.13 6.41
C MET A 1 0.07 14.89 5.66
N GLN A 2 -0.32 13.70 6.10
CA GLN A 2 0.00 12.46 5.39
C GLN A 2 -1.27 12.02 4.66
N ILE A 3 -1.21 11.94 3.34
CA ILE A 3 -2.29 11.43 2.50
C ILE A 3 -2.34 9.92 2.74
N LYS A 4 -3.12 9.50 3.73
CA LYS A 4 -3.23 8.10 4.16
C LYS A 4 -4.29 7.33 3.37
N ASP A 5 -5.20 8.01 2.68
CA ASP A 5 -6.44 7.38 2.21
C ASP A 5 -6.25 6.45 1.00
N ALA A 6 -5.21 6.63 0.18
CA ALA A 6 -4.97 5.80 -1.01
C ALA A 6 -3.88 4.75 -0.82
N TYR A 7 -2.92 5.00 0.06
CA TYR A 7 -1.62 4.32 0.01
C TYR A 7 -1.40 3.30 1.12
N ILE A 8 -2.19 3.34 2.20
CA ILE A 8 -1.97 2.47 3.38
C ILE A 8 -2.59 1.08 3.26
N LEU A 9 -3.54 0.88 2.35
CA LEU A 9 -4.29 -0.37 2.28
C LEU A 9 -3.39 -1.56 1.96
N ASN A 10 -3.57 -2.66 2.69
CA ASN A 10 -2.89 -3.92 2.43
C ASN A 10 -3.52 -4.63 1.22
N ILE A 11 -3.05 -4.26 0.02
CA ILE A 11 -3.60 -4.72 -1.27
C ILE A 11 -2.66 -5.65 -2.03
N PHE A 12 -1.37 -5.68 -1.70
CA PHE A 12 -0.40 -6.53 -2.37
C PHE A 12 0.23 -7.55 -1.42
N GLU A 13 0.56 -8.71 -1.97
CA GLU A 13 1.25 -9.76 -1.23
C GLU A 13 2.67 -9.30 -0.89
N ASN A 14 3.00 -9.32 0.41
CA ASN A 14 4.31 -8.97 0.94
C ASN A 14 5.04 -10.16 1.59
N ASN A 15 4.41 -11.34 1.58
CA ASN A 15 5.02 -12.59 2.00
C ASN A 15 5.74 -13.23 0.81
N SER A 16 7.07 -13.21 0.86
CA SER A 16 7.94 -13.79 -0.16
C SER A 16 7.65 -15.25 -0.48
N SER A 17 7.11 -16.02 0.47
CA SER A 17 6.77 -17.44 0.28
C SER A 17 5.50 -17.65 -0.56
N ARG A 18 4.66 -16.62 -0.71
CA ARG A 18 3.41 -16.66 -1.48
C ARG A 18 3.56 -15.99 -2.86
N LEU A 19 4.72 -15.39 -3.13
CA LEU A 19 4.98 -14.75 -4.42
C LEU A 19 5.12 -15.83 -5.52
N PRO A 20 4.68 -15.54 -6.75
CA PRO A 20 4.91 -16.42 -7.88
C PRO A 20 6.39 -16.67 -8.13
N LYS A 21 6.75 -17.83 -8.69
CA LYS A 21 8.15 -18.18 -8.97
C LYS A 21 8.86 -17.19 -9.90
N TRP A 22 8.14 -16.62 -10.86
CA TRP A 22 8.67 -15.61 -11.78
C TRP A 22 8.99 -14.26 -11.10
N CYS A 23 8.54 -14.08 -9.86
CA CYS A 23 8.74 -12.85 -9.13
C CYS A 23 10.19 -12.71 -8.69
N ASN A 24 10.82 -11.58 -9.04
CA ASN A 24 12.24 -11.29 -8.83
C ASN A 24 13.24 -12.06 -9.75
N ASP A 25 12.78 -12.83 -10.75
CA ASP A 25 13.67 -13.64 -11.62
C ASP A 25 14.69 -12.81 -12.43
N GLY A 26 14.43 -11.51 -12.62
CA GLY A 26 15.32 -10.58 -13.33
C GLY A 26 15.96 -9.50 -12.45
N ASP A 27 15.81 -9.60 -11.12
CA ASP A 27 16.21 -8.53 -10.20
C ASP A 27 17.35 -8.99 -9.29
N ALA A 28 18.40 -8.18 -9.17
CA ALA A 28 19.56 -8.48 -8.31
C ALA A 28 19.22 -8.43 -6.80
N VAL A 29 18.07 -7.87 -6.45
CA VAL A 29 17.59 -7.69 -5.07
C VAL A 29 16.22 -8.32 -4.96
N LYS A 30 16.04 -9.23 -3.99
CA LYS A 30 14.74 -9.81 -3.68
C LYS A 30 13.90 -8.81 -2.91
N LEU A 31 12.86 -8.27 -3.55
CA LEU A 31 11.87 -7.43 -2.88
C LEU A 31 10.83 -8.32 -2.16
N PRO A 32 10.26 -7.86 -1.04
CA PRO A 32 9.21 -8.59 -0.34
C PRO A 32 7.88 -8.59 -1.11
N TYR A 33 7.77 -7.83 -2.20
CA TYR A 33 6.60 -7.76 -3.09
C TYR A 33 7.01 -7.92 -4.55
N CYS A 34 6.02 -8.14 -5.42
CA CYS A 34 6.27 -8.30 -6.84
C CYS A 34 6.11 -7.00 -7.64
N GLN A 35 7.21 -6.49 -8.19
CA GLN A 35 7.17 -5.40 -9.16
C GLN A 35 7.12 -5.96 -10.58
N ILE A 36 5.97 -5.82 -11.26
CA ILE A 36 5.69 -6.49 -12.55
C ILE A 36 6.42 -5.80 -13.72
N LYS A 37 6.64 -4.48 -13.63
CA LYS A 37 7.30 -3.66 -14.67
C LYS A 37 8.03 -2.46 -14.05
N GLY A 38 9.03 -1.96 -14.77
CA GLY A 38 9.73 -0.71 -14.45
C GLY A 38 11.24 -0.89 -14.43
N LYS A 39 11.97 0.10 -14.94
CA LYS A 39 13.45 0.15 -14.86
C LYS A 39 13.93 0.51 -13.45
N TYR A 40 13.10 1.22 -12.70
CA TYR A 40 13.43 1.74 -11.38
C TYR A 40 12.74 0.91 -10.32
N ARG A 41 13.46 0.65 -9.22
CA ARG A 41 12.90 0.07 -8.02
C ARG A 41 12.14 1.14 -7.26
N MET A 42 10.90 0.82 -6.88
CA MET A 42 10.10 1.71 -6.05
C MET A 42 10.18 1.26 -4.62
N GLU A 43 10.51 2.17 -3.69
CA GLU A 43 10.32 1.97 -2.26
C GLU A 43 8.99 2.60 -1.85
N LEU A 44 8.16 1.83 -1.13
CA LEU A 44 6.80 2.24 -0.76
C LEU A 44 6.66 2.31 0.77
N PRO A 45 7.27 3.30 1.44
CA PRO A 45 7.22 3.43 2.89
C PRO A 45 5.81 3.81 3.37
N GLY A 46 5.27 3.05 4.32
CA GLY A 46 3.92 3.27 4.85
C GLY A 46 2.80 2.77 3.93
N TYR A 47 3.14 2.03 2.88
CA TYR A 47 2.17 1.34 2.05
C TYR A 47 1.92 -0.06 2.58
N ASN A 48 0.75 -0.62 2.26
CA ASN A 48 0.42 -2.01 2.58
C ASN A 48 0.40 -2.34 4.08
N THR A 49 0.15 -1.34 4.93
CA THR A 49 0.23 -1.47 6.39
C THR A 49 -1.12 -1.71 7.06
N MET A 50 -2.22 -1.22 6.48
CA MET A 50 -3.54 -1.24 7.09
C MET A 50 -4.42 -2.32 6.44
N GLN A 51 -4.84 -3.28 7.24
CA GLN A 51 -5.84 -4.25 6.81
C GLN A 51 -7.19 -3.54 6.58
N PRO A 52 -7.89 -3.82 5.47
CA PRO A 52 -9.26 -3.36 5.29
C PRO A 52 -10.13 -3.83 6.46
N TYR A 53 -10.95 -2.92 7.00
CA TYR A 53 -11.90 -3.23 8.07
C TYR A 53 -13.32 -2.80 7.67
N PRO A 54 -14.37 -3.41 8.24
CA PRO A 54 -15.75 -3.03 7.95
C PRO A 54 -16.00 -1.55 8.21
N HIS A 55 -16.77 -0.89 7.34
CA HIS A 55 -17.09 0.54 7.42
C HIS A 55 -15.88 1.48 7.42
N MET A 56 -14.73 1.02 6.91
CA MET A 56 -13.53 1.83 6.75
C MET A 56 -13.81 3.07 5.90
N ASN A 57 -13.38 4.22 6.40
CA ASN A 57 -13.48 5.51 5.74
C ASN A 57 -14.90 6.02 5.40
N GLU A 58 -15.97 5.31 5.76
CA GLU A 58 -17.35 5.71 5.43
C GLU A 58 -17.76 7.04 6.08
N ARG A 59 -17.20 7.35 7.26
CA ARG A 59 -17.50 8.56 8.03
C ARG A 59 -16.39 9.61 7.96
N CYS A 60 -15.34 9.35 7.17
CA CYS A 60 -14.21 10.25 7.06
C CYS A 60 -14.55 11.45 6.16
N PRO A 61 -14.22 12.69 6.57
CA PRO A 61 -14.34 13.85 5.70
C PRO A 61 -13.41 13.72 4.49
N SER A 62 -13.96 13.74 3.28
CA SER A 62 -13.20 13.67 2.01
C SER A 62 -13.31 14.95 1.17
N LEU A 63 -14.02 15.97 1.68
CA LEU A 63 -14.29 17.19 0.95
C LEU A 63 -13.30 18.31 1.30
N PRO A 64 -12.92 19.14 0.31
CA PRO A 64 -12.13 20.35 0.55
C PRO A 64 -12.90 21.36 1.43
N PRO A 65 -12.21 22.30 2.11
CA PRO A 65 -10.80 22.67 1.94
C PRO A 65 -9.81 21.82 2.77
N ASN A 66 -10.30 21.11 3.78
CA ASN A 66 -9.46 20.45 4.77
C ASN A 66 -9.67 18.94 4.75
N TYR A 67 -8.74 18.22 4.13
CA TYR A 67 -8.65 16.76 4.14
C TYR A 67 -8.16 16.23 5.50
N GLN A 68 -8.86 16.60 6.57
CA GLN A 68 -8.51 16.23 7.93
C GLN A 68 -9.21 14.93 8.32
N ARG A 69 -8.40 13.97 8.76
CA ARG A 69 -8.86 12.70 9.31
C ARG A 69 -9.25 12.93 10.78
N THR A 70 -10.54 12.86 11.09
CA THR A 70 -11.04 13.02 12.46
C THR A 70 -10.73 11.80 13.32
N GLN A 71 -10.68 11.98 14.64
CA GLN A 71 -10.52 10.86 15.56
C GLN A 71 -11.77 9.96 15.47
N ASN A 72 -11.56 8.64 15.34
CA ASN A 72 -12.60 7.62 15.08
C ASN A 72 -13.13 7.56 13.63
N CYS A 73 -12.36 8.12 12.71
CA CYS A 73 -12.33 7.74 11.30
C CYS A 73 -11.04 6.90 11.08
#